data_AF-A0A964TIM6-F1
#
_entry.id   AF-A0A964TIM6-F1
#
_cell.length_a   1.000
_cell.length_b   1.000
_cell.length_c   1.000
_cell.angle_alpha   90.00
_cell.angle_beta   90.00
_cell.angle_gamma   90.00
#
_symmetry.space_group_name_H-M   'P 1'
#
loop_
_entity.id
_entity.type
_entity.pdbx_description
1 polymer ?
#
loop_
_entity_poly.entity_id
_entity_poly.type
_entity_poly.pdbx_seq_one_letter_code
_entity_poly.pdbx_strand_id
1 'polypeptide(L)'
;MTGWLLFAAAAILLTLGGAFWRVWQGPGEADRMMAAQLVGTGGVGVAMLLAPVISWHALDVAIVLALLAAFAAVGFVKASSPDGAGDPEEAEPSEGEEGQ
;
A
#
# COMPACT_ATOMS: atom_id res chain seq x y z
N MET A 1 -11.84 -12.78 -26.79
CA MET A 1 -11.78 -13.32 -25.41
C MET A 1 -11.25 -12.30 -24.39
N THR A 2 -10.54 -11.26 -24.83
CA THR A 2 -10.03 -10.15 -24.00
C THR A 2 -11.06 -9.07 -23.62
N GLY A 3 -12.24 -9.04 -24.25
CA GLY A 3 -13.26 -8.01 -23.98
C GLY A 3 -13.77 -8.00 -22.53
N TRP A 4 -13.91 -9.17 -21.90
CA TRP A 4 -14.29 -9.27 -20.49
C TRP A 4 -13.17 -8.74 -19.55
N LEU A 5 -11.91 -8.95 -19.90
CA LEU A 5 -10.75 -8.44 -19.15
C LEU A 5 -10.70 -6.92 -19.17
N LEU A 6 -10.97 -6.32 -20.33
CA LEU A 6 -11.08 -4.87 -20.48
C LEU A 6 -12.23 -4.29 -19.65
N PHE A 7 -13.39 -4.98 -19.64
CA PHE A 7 -14.52 -4.57 -18.82
C PHE A 7 -14.22 -4.65 -17.32
N ALA A 8 -13.61 -5.74 -16.86
CA ALA A 8 -13.18 -5.91 -15.48
C ALA A 8 -12.12 -4.87 -15.07
N ALA A 9 -11.14 -4.61 -15.95
CA ALA A 9 -10.13 -3.57 -15.72
C ALA A 9 -10.76 -2.17 -15.63
N ALA A 10 -11.72 -1.84 -16.49
CA ALA A 10 -12.45 -0.57 -16.45
C ALA A 10 -13.29 -0.43 -15.17
N ALA A 11 -13.96 -1.50 -14.74
CA ALA A 11 -14.69 -1.53 -13.48
C ALA A 11 -13.77 -1.30 -12.27
N ILE A 12 -12.60 -1.95 -12.24
CA ILE A 12 -11.60 -1.73 -11.20
C ILE A 12 -11.08 -0.29 -11.27
N LEU A 13 -10.81 0.26 -12.45
CA LEU A 13 -10.40 1.66 -12.62
C LEU A 13 -11.42 2.65 -12.03
N LEU A 14 -12.71 2.40 -12.24
CA LEU A 14 -13.79 3.20 -11.67
C LEU A 14 -13.79 3.14 -10.14
N THR A 15 -13.61 1.94 -9.57
CA THR A 15 -13.48 1.79 -8.11
C THR A 15 -12.22 2.48 -7.58
N LEU A 16 -11.13 2.49 -8.35
CA LEU A 16 -9.89 3.17 -8.02
C LEU A 16 -10.08 4.68 -7.98
N GLY A 17 -10.83 5.24 -8.94
CA GLY A 17 -11.22 6.66 -8.93
C GLY A 17 -11.99 7.05 -7.66
N GLY A 18 -12.93 6.19 -7.23
CA GLY A 18 -13.63 6.36 -5.95
C GLY A 18 -12.73 6.22 -4.73
N ALA A 19 -11.74 5.32 -4.79
CA ALA A 19 -10.76 5.15 -3.72
C ALA A 19 -9.81 6.36 -3.60
N PHE A 20 -9.40 6.97 -4.72
CA PHE A 20 -8.66 8.24 -4.73
C PHE A 20 -9.44 9.39 -4.09
N TRP A 21 -10.75 9.47 -4.38
CA TRP A 21 -11.64 10.42 -3.71
C TRP A 21 -11.67 10.17 -2.19
N ARG A 22 -11.74 8.90 -1.77
CA ARG A 22 -11.73 8.54 -0.34
C ARG A 22 -10.39 8.83 0.35
N VAL A 23 -9.25 8.61 -0.31
CA VAL A 23 -7.91 9.01 0.21
C VAL A 23 -7.87 10.51 0.52
N TRP A 24 -8.56 11.32 -0.27
CA TRP A 24 -8.60 12.78 -0.10
C TRP A 24 -9.57 13.23 1.00
N GLN A 25 -10.59 12.44 1.33
CA GLN A 25 -11.62 12.78 2.32
C GLN A 25 -11.48 12.11 3.69
N GLY A 26 -10.49 11.23 3.90
CA GLY A 26 -10.34 10.46 5.13
C GLY A 26 -10.07 11.33 6.38
N PRO A 27 -10.92 11.29 7.43
CA PRO A 27 -10.81 12.16 8.60
C PRO A 27 -9.64 11.84 9.55
N GLY A 28 -8.92 10.72 9.34
CA GLY A 28 -7.77 10.32 10.16
C GLY A 28 -6.67 9.66 9.33
N GLU A 29 -5.43 9.71 9.84
CA GLU A 29 -4.24 9.22 9.13
C GLU A 29 -4.32 7.73 8.78
N ALA A 30 -4.86 6.90 9.68
CA ALA A 30 -5.07 5.47 9.44
C ALA A 30 -6.11 5.17 8.34
N ASP A 31 -7.17 5.97 8.20
CA ASP A 31 -8.18 5.79 7.14
C ASP A 31 -7.59 6.18 5.78
N ARG A 32 -6.77 7.24 5.74
CA ARG A 32 -6.01 7.63 4.55
C ARG A 32 -5.03 6.54 4.14
N MET A 33 -4.39 5.87 5.10
CA MET A 33 -3.48 4.76 4.82
C MET A 33 -4.18 3.50 4.31
N MET A 34 -5.29 3.10 4.95
CA MET A 34 -6.13 2.01 4.47
C MET A 34 -6.65 2.27 3.05
N ALA A 35 -7.05 3.51 2.76
CA ALA A 35 -7.46 3.92 1.43
C ALA A 35 -6.29 3.86 0.43
N ALA A 36 -5.08 4.28 0.82
CA ALA A 36 -3.88 4.17 -0.01
C ALA A 36 -3.53 2.69 -0.29
N GLN A 37 -3.67 1.80 0.69
CA GLN A 37 -3.42 0.37 0.52
C GLN A 37 -4.45 -0.29 -0.42
N LEU A 38 -5.73 0.11 -0.32
CA LEU A 38 -6.78 -0.31 -1.27
C LEU A 38 -6.47 0.17 -2.69
N VAL A 39 -6.04 1.43 -2.85
CA VAL A 39 -5.60 1.95 -4.16
C VAL A 39 -4.38 1.17 -4.68
N GLY A 40 -3.40 0.89 -3.82
CA GLY A 40 -2.19 0.13 -4.18
C GLY A 40 -2.52 -1.27 -4.70
N THR A 41 -3.30 -2.04 -3.94
CA THR A 41 -3.73 -3.39 -4.33
C THR A 41 -4.66 -3.40 -5.54
N GLY A 42 -5.54 -2.41 -5.68
CA GLY A 42 -6.35 -2.22 -6.88
C GLY A 42 -5.52 -1.93 -8.12
N GLY A 43 -4.48 -1.10 -8.00
CA GLY A 43 -3.51 -0.82 -9.07
C GLY A 43 -2.73 -2.06 -9.53
N VAL A 44 -2.30 -2.89 -8.58
CA VAL A 44 -1.68 -4.21 -8.86
C VAL A 44 -2.63 -5.11 -9.66
N GLY A 45 -3.90 -5.18 -9.24
CA GLY A 45 -4.93 -5.95 -9.94
C GLY A 45 -5.13 -5.46 -11.38
N VAL A 46 -5.23 -4.15 -11.60
CA VAL A 46 -5.33 -3.56 -12.95
C VAL A 46 -4.12 -3.94 -13.80
N ALA A 47 -2.90 -3.81 -13.27
CA ALA A 47 -1.69 -4.16 -13.99
C ALA A 47 -1.67 -5.66 -14.40
N MET A 48 -2.10 -6.56 -13.51
CA MET A 48 -2.23 -7.99 -13.84
C MET A 48 -3.29 -8.25 -14.91
N LEU A 49 -4.46 -7.58 -14.85
CA LEU A 49 -5.50 -7.73 -15.87
C LEU A 49 -5.08 -7.19 -17.25
N LEU A 50 -4.24 -6.15 -17.29
CA LEU A 50 -3.72 -5.56 -18.53
C LEU A 50 -2.54 -6.34 -19.14
N ALA A 51 -1.87 -7.21 -18.38
CA ALA A 51 -0.74 -7.99 -18.86
C ALA A 51 -1.01 -8.80 -20.15
N PRO A 52 -2.12 -9.57 -20.27
CA PRO A 52 -2.45 -10.26 -21.52
C PRO A 52 -2.90 -9.33 -22.67
N VAL A 53 -3.17 -8.06 -22.40
CA VAL A 53 -3.68 -7.10 -23.39
C VAL A 53 -2.56 -6.23 -23.96
N ILE A 54 -1.64 -5.77 -23.11
CA ILE A 54 -0.58 -4.83 -23.50
C ILE A 54 0.75 -5.57 -23.67
N SER A 55 1.26 -6.16 -22.59
CA SER A 55 2.48 -6.97 -22.61
C SER A 55 2.68 -7.68 -21.27
N TRP A 56 3.39 -8.80 -21.30
CA TRP A 56 3.71 -9.55 -20.08
C TRP A 56 4.60 -8.77 -19.09
N HIS A 57 5.33 -7.77 -19.55
CA HIS A 57 6.11 -6.84 -18.71
C HIS A 57 5.23 -6.06 -17.71
N ALA A 58 3.91 -5.99 -17.92
CA ALA A 58 3.01 -5.40 -16.93
C ALA A 58 2.96 -6.20 -15.62
N LEU A 59 3.35 -7.49 -15.63
CA LEU A 59 3.50 -8.27 -14.41
C LEU A 59 4.67 -7.80 -13.56
N ASP A 60 5.77 -7.37 -14.17
CA ASP A 60 6.91 -6.81 -13.43
C ASP A 60 6.49 -5.53 -12.71
N VAL A 61 5.71 -4.68 -13.38
CA VAL A 61 5.11 -3.47 -12.79
C VAL A 61 4.16 -3.84 -11.65
N ALA A 62 3.33 -4.87 -11.82
CA ALA A 62 2.41 -5.34 -10.78
C ALA A 62 3.16 -5.83 -9.53
N ILE A 63 4.25 -6.58 -9.70
CA ILE A 63 5.07 -7.08 -8.60
C ILE A 63 5.75 -5.91 -7.87
N VAL A 64 6.33 -4.96 -8.60
CA VAL A 64 6.96 -3.78 -8.00
C VAL A 64 5.94 -2.93 -7.23
N LEU A 65 4.75 -2.69 -7.81
CA LEU A 65 3.68 -1.98 -7.13
C LEU A 65 3.21 -2.68 -5.86
N ALA A 66 3.13 -4.02 -5.87
CA ALA A 66 2.77 -4.80 -4.69
C ALA A 66 3.80 -4.67 -3.57
N LEU A 67 5.09 -4.71 -3.91
CA LEU A 67 6.18 -4.50 -2.95
C LEU A 67 6.17 -3.08 -2.37
N LEU A 68 5.96 -2.07 -3.22
CA LEU A 68 5.85 -0.68 -2.77
C LEU A 68 4.66 -0.46 -1.83
N ALA A 69 3.52 -1.10 -2.08
CA ALA A 69 2.37 -1.04 -1.20
C ALA A 69 2.68 -1.63 0.19
N ALA A 70 3.40 -2.77 0.25
CA ALA A 70 3.85 -3.34 1.51
C ALA A 70 4.82 -2.41 2.26
N PHE A 71 5.78 -1.81 1.56
CA PHE A 71 6.71 -0.85 2.17
C PHE A 71 6.01 0.42 2.65
N ALA A 72 5.01 0.91 1.92
CA ALA A 72 4.20 2.04 2.37
C ALA A 72 3.53 1.73 3.71
N ALA A 73 2.92 0.54 3.86
CA ALA A 73 2.32 0.07 5.12
C ALA A 73 3.29 0.13 6.30
N VAL A 74 4.50 -0.41 6.11
CA VAL A 74 5.56 -0.39 7.13
C VAL A 74 6.00 1.05 7.45
N GLY A 75 6.22 1.87 6.40
CA GLY A 75 6.61 3.27 6.56
C GLY A 75 5.58 4.10 7.32
N PHE A 76 4.29 3.86 7.09
CA PHE A 76 3.21 4.52 7.83
C PHE A 76 3.23 4.16 9.31
N VAL A 77 3.38 2.87 9.65
CA VAL A 77 3.46 2.43 11.04
C VAL A 77 4.66 3.07 11.74
N LYS A 78 5.83 3.09 11.08
CA LYS A 78 7.05 3.72 11.63
C LYS A 78 6.90 5.24 11.79
N ALA A 79 6.27 5.92 10.83
CA ALA A 79 6.03 7.36 10.88
C ALA A 79 4.97 7.75 11.93
N SER A 80 4.05 6.84 12.26
CA SER A 80 2.99 7.07 13.26
C SER A 80 3.45 6.78 14.70
N SER A 81 4.65 6.22 14.89
CA SER A 81 5.20 5.91 16.22
C SER A 81 6.13 7.04 16.68
N PRO A 82 5.78 7.81 17.74
CA PRO A 82 6.52 9.01 18.16
C PRO A 82 7.98 8.77 18.55
N ASP A 83 8.29 7.58 19.06
CA ASP A 83 9.61 7.26 19.64
C ASP A 83 10.47 6.36 18.74
N GLY A 84 9.97 5.95 17.56
CA GLY A 84 10.70 5.02 16.72
C GLY A 84 10.63 3.55 17.19
N ALA A 85 9.74 3.20 18.11
CA ALA A 85 9.50 1.83 18.54
C ALA A 85 9.32 0.89 17.32
N GLY A 86 10.26 -0.05 17.18
CA GLY A 86 10.42 -0.93 16.02
C GLY A 86 11.79 -0.83 15.33
N ASP A 87 12.70 -0.01 15.83
CA ASP A 87 14.11 -0.04 15.44
C ASP A 87 14.81 -1.27 16.08
N PRO A 88 15.30 -2.25 15.30
CA PRO A 88 16.01 -3.39 15.86
C PRO A 88 17.32 -3.03 16.56
N GLU A 89 17.81 -1.78 16.43
CA GLU A 89 19.00 -1.26 17.12
C GLU A 89 18.68 -0.49 18.41
N GLU A 90 17.41 -0.41 18.82
CA GLU A 90 17.02 0.27 20.05
C GLU A 90 17.57 -0.51 21.27
N ALA A 91 18.62 0.03 21.88
CA ALA A 91 19.28 -0.59 23.02
C ALA A 91 18.27 -0.73 24.16
N GLU A 92 18.10 -1.97 24.66
CA GLU A 92 17.33 -2.27 25.86
C GLU A 92 17.69 -1.26 26.96
N PRO A 93 16.70 -0.64 27.63
CA PRO A 93 16.99 0.32 28.69
C PRO A 93 17.83 -0.41 29.74
N SER A 94 19.02 0.10 29.99
CA SER A 94 19.93 -0.50 30.96
C SER A 94 19.25 -0.50 32.33
N GLU A 95 18.78 -1.68 32.76
CA GLU A 95 18.36 -1.95 34.14
C GLU A 95 19.58 -1.77 35.05
N GLY A 96 19.84 -0.53 35.48
CA GLY A 96 21.11 -0.23 36.16
C GLY A 96 21.15 1.01 37.03
N GLU A 97 20.04 1.73 37.23
CA GLU A 97 20.02 2.91 38.11
C GLU A 97 18.80 2.90 39.06
N GLU A 98 18.53 1.76 39.69
CA GLU A 98 17.81 1.77 40.96
C GLU A 98 18.80 1.94 42.12
N GLY A 99 19.06 3.21 42.44
CA GLY A 99 19.26 3.71 43.81
C GLY A 99 20.28 3.00 44.69
N GLN A 100 21.51 3.54 44.69
CA GLN A 100 22.31 3.69 45.91
C GLN A 100 21.65 4.68 46.88
#